data_AF-A0A932XG19-F1
#
_entry.id   AF-A0A932XG19-F1
#
_cell.length_a   1.000
_cell.length_b   1.000
_cell.length_c   1.000
_cell.angle_alpha   90.00
_cell.angle_beta   90.00
_cell.angle_gamma   90.00
#
_symmetry.space_group_name_H-M   'P 1'
#
loop_
_entity.id
_entity.type
_entity.pdbx_description
1 polymer ?
#
loop_
_entity_poly.entity_id
_entity_poly.type
_entity_poly.pdbx_seq_one_letter_code
_entity_poly.pdbx_strand_id
1 'polypeptide(L)'
;LADDIALTVNYSHLYRVVERVVTGTPAKLLETVAERIAAAVLAECRGGEVRVRVRKLAPPIKGATVGTAGVEVVRRGISQPAVPD
;
A
#
# COMPACT_ATOMS: atom_id res chain seq x y z
N LEU A 1 -6.80 -1.08 -28.31
CA LEU A 1 -6.35 -1.53 -26.97
C LEU A 1 -4.82 -1.50 -27.02
N ALA A 2 -4.18 -0.52 -26.37
CA ALA A 2 -2.73 -0.43 -26.38
C ALA A 2 -2.18 -1.20 -25.18
N ASP A 3 -1.32 -2.19 -25.43
CA ASP A 3 -0.60 -2.96 -24.41
C ASP A 3 0.65 -2.19 -23.99
N ASP A 4 0.43 -1.01 -23.41
CA ASP A 4 1.50 -0.10 -22.99
C ASP A 4 1.56 -0.06 -21.46
N ILE A 5 2.74 -0.37 -20.92
CA ILE A 5 3.02 -0.29 -19.49
C ILE A 5 2.83 1.12 -18.92
N ALA A 6 2.91 2.16 -19.77
CA ALA A 6 2.64 3.55 -19.41
C ALA A 6 1.15 3.85 -19.13
N LEU A 7 0.25 2.99 -19.60
CA LEU A 7 -1.20 3.09 -19.37
C LEU A 7 -1.68 2.26 -18.17
N THR A 8 -0.78 1.50 -17.53
CA THR A 8 -1.09 0.64 -16.38
C THR A 8 -0.19 0.96 -15.19
N VAL A 9 -0.50 0.39 -14.04
CA VAL A 9 0.37 0.50 -12.86
C VAL A 9 1.60 -0.37 -13.09
N ASN A 10 2.77 0.26 -13.16
CA ASN A 10 4.04 -0.46 -13.23
C ASN A 10 4.31 -1.15 -11.88
N TYR A 11 4.15 -2.47 -11.83
CA TYR A 11 4.34 -3.27 -10.62
C TYR A 11 5.78 -3.25 -10.09
N SER A 12 6.78 -3.02 -10.94
CA SER A 12 8.17 -2.86 -10.51
C SER A 12 8.38 -1.56 -9.74
N HIS A 13 7.73 -0.48 -10.17
CA HIS A 13 7.70 0.78 -9.43
C HIS A 13 6.93 0.62 -8.12
N LEU A 14 5.75 0.00 -8.17
CA LEU A 14 4.94 -0.29 -6.99
C LEU A 14 5.73 -1.06 -5.93
N TYR A 15 6.47 -2.10 -6.33
CA TYR A 15 7.33 -2.86 -5.43
C TYR A 15 8.35 -1.97 -4.73
N ARG A 16 9.08 -1.11 -5.47
CA ARG A 16 10.08 -0.20 -4.91
C ARG A 16 9.48 0.81 -3.93
N VAL A 17 8.29 1.33 -4.24
CA VAL A 17 7.55 2.23 -3.33
C VAL A 17 7.23 1.52 -2.02
N VAL A 18 6.70 0.29 -2.09
CA VAL A 18 6.36 -0.52 -0.90
C VAL A 18 7.62 -0.88 -0.10
N GLU A 19 8.67 -1.35 -0.78
CA GLU A 19 9.96 -1.72 -0.16
C GLU A 19 10.55 -0.55 0.62
N ARG A 20 10.60 0.65 0.04
CA ARG A 20 11.10 1.86 0.70
C ARG A 20 10.33 2.19 1.97
N VAL A 21 9.01 2.04 1.97
CA VAL A 21 8.19 2.29 3.16
C VAL A 21 8.45 1.25 4.25
N VAL A 22 8.54 -0.03 3.88
CA VAL A 22 8.70 -1.15 4.83
C VAL A 22 10.10 -1.17 5.44
N THR A 23 11.13 -0.82 4.67
CA THR A 23 12.54 -0.82 5.10
C THR A 23 13.00 0.52 5.68
N GLY A 24 12.19 1.57 5.55
CA GLY A 24 12.47 2.90 6.08
C GLY A 24 12.23 3.03 7.58
N THR A 25 11.60 4.13 7.98
CA THR A 25 11.41 4.46 9.41
C THR A 25 10.56 3.40 10.12
N PRO A 26 11.08 2.75 11.19
CA PRO A 26 10.34 1.76 11.95
C PRO A 26 9.01 2.29 12.49
N ALA A 27 8.02 1.42 12.61
CA ALA A 27 6.72 1.72 13.21
C ALA A 27 6.34 0.68 14.25
N LYS A 28 5.60 1.10 15.28
CA LYS A 28 5.13 0.21 16.36
C LYS A 28 3.86 -0.56 15.99
N LEU A 29 3.12 -0.08 14.98
CA LEU A 29 1.80 -0.57 14.58
C LEU A 29 1.81 -0.96 13.09
N LEU A 30 1.12 -2.06 12.76
CA LEU A 30 0.98 -2.50 11.36
C LEU A 30 0.11 -1.51 10.58
N GLU A 31 -0.84 -0.87 11.25
CA GLU A 31 -1.71 0.18 10.74
C GLU A 31 -0.90 1.34 10.18
N THR A 32 0.12 1.79 10.90
CA THR A 32 1.01 2.86 10.45
C THR A 32 1.78 2.46 9.19
N VAL A 33 2.25 1.22 9.10
CA VAL A 33 2.93 0.71 7.91
C VAL A 33 1.96 0.66 6.73
N ALA A 34 0.78 0.09 6.94
CA ALA A 34 -0.25 -0.03 5.91
C ALA A 34 -0.70 1.35 5.37
N GLU A 35 -0.88 2.33 6.26
CA GLU A 35 -1.24 3.70 5.88
C GLU A 35 -0.15 4.38 5.06
N ARG A 36 1.12 4.26 5.50
CA ARG A 36 2.25 4.84 4.77
C ARG A 36 2.40 4.25 3.38
N ILE A 37 2.19 2.93 3.25
CA ILE A 37 2.19 2.27 1.94
C ILE A 37 1.05 2.83 1.09
N ALA A 38 -0.17 2.89 1.62
CA ALA A 38 -1.33 3.38 0.87
C ALA A 38 -1.13 4.81 0.37
N ALA A 39 -0.64 5.70 1.24
CA ALA A 39 -0.36 7.09 0.91
C ALA A 39 0.74 7.22 -0.16
N ALA A 40 1.86 6.48 -0.03
CA ALA A 40 2.95 6.52 -1.00
C ALA A 40 2.50 5.98 -2.37
N VAL A 41 1.73 4.89 -2.39
CA VAL A 41 1.20 4.32 -3.63
C VAL A 41 0.25 5.28 -4.32
N LEU A 42 -0.68 5.91 -3.60
CA LEU A 42 -1.60 6.89 -4.20
C LEU A 42 -0.88 8.16 -4.68
N ALA A 43 0.24 8.53 -4.08
CA ALA A 43 1.03 9.69 -4.50
C ALA A 43 1.90 9.42 -5.73
N GLU A 44 2.44 8.21 -5.86
CA GLU A 44 3.48 7.88 -6.85
C GLU A 44 2.99 6.97 -8.00
N CYS A 45 1.82 6.35 -7.85
CA CYS A 45 1.23 5.45 -8.85
C CYS A 45 -0.13 5.97 -9.32
N ARG A 46 -0.46 5.68 -10.58
CA ARG A 46 -1.74 6.06 -11.18
C ARG A 46 -2.83 5.13 -10.63
N GLY A 47 -3.73 5.64 -9.80
CA GLY A 47 -4.84 4.86 -9.27
C GLY A 47 -5.83 5.70 -8.46
N GLY A 48 -7.12 5.37 -8.57
CA GLY A 48 -8.18 6.04 -7.79
C GLY A 48 -8.41 5.41 -6.41
N GLU A 49 -8.01 4.15 -6.22
CA GLU A 49 -8.14 3.42 -4.96
C GLU A 49 -6.98 2.43 -4.80
N VAL A 50 -6.51 2.25 -3.56
CA VAL A 50 -5.54 1.22 -3.20
C VAL A 50 -6.05 0.43 -2.00
N ARG A 51 -5.84 -0.89 -2.03
CA ARG A 51 -6.04 -1.79 -0.89
C ARG A 51 -4.69 -2.34 -0.46
N VAL A 52 -4.32 -2.12 0.79
CA VAL A 52 -3.05 -2.57 1.36
C VAL A 52 -3.33 -3.55 2.49
N ARG A 53 -2.72 -4.74 2.40
CA ARG A 53 -2.77 -5.75 3.46
C ARG A 53 -1.38 -6.03 3.99
N VAL A 54 -1.15 -5.77 5.27
CA VAL A 54 0.13 -6.02 5.95
C VAL A 54 -0.08 -7.15 6.95
N ARG A 55 0.76 -8.20 6.85
CA ARG A 55 0.69 -9.37 7.73
C ARG A 55 2.01 -9.57 8.45
N LYS A 56 1.93 -9.88 9.75
CA LYS A 56 3.03 -10.39 10.55
C LYS A 56 2.88 -11.90 10.66
N LEU A 57 3.86 -12.62 10.12
CA LEU A 57 3.97 -14.07 10.30
C LEU A 57 4.39 -14.34 11.75
N ALA A 58 3.73 -15.31 12.41
CA ALA A 58 3.97 -15.66 13.81
C ALA A 58 4.00 -14.45 14.77
N PRO A 59 2.87 -13.71 14.90
CA PRO A 59 2.81 -12.55 15.79
C PRO A 59 3.01 -13.01 17.26
N PRO A 60 3.76 -12.25 18.08
CA PRO A 60 4.02 -12.61 19.47
C PRO A 60 2.78 -12.33 20.33
N ILE A 61 1.78 -13.22 20.26
CA ILE A 61 0.54 -13.13 21.03
C ILE A 61 0.58 -14.24 22.09
N LYS A 62 0.74 -13.84 23.36
CA LYS A 62 0.81 -14.79 24.48
C LYS A 62 -0.51 -15.57 24.58
N GLY A 63 -0.41 -16.91 24.60
CA GLY A 63 -1.56 -17.80 24.80
C GLY A 63 -2.42 -18.05 23.56
N ALA A 64 -2.03 -17.54 22.38
CA ALA A 64 -2.76 -17.78 21.14
C ALA A 64 -1.95 -18.64 20.17
N THR A 65 -2.58 -19.64 19.57
CA THR A 65 -2.03 -20.42 18.46
C THR A 65 -2.53 -19.83 17.14
N VAL A 66 -1.90 -18.75 16.68
CA VAL A 66 -2.24 -18.09 15.40
C VAL A 66 -1.03 -18.04 14.48
N GLY A 67 -1.20 -18.47 13.23
CA GLY A 67 -0.11 -18.47 12.25
C GLY A 67 0.24 -17.07 11.72
N THR A 68 -0.75 -16.19 11.62
CA THR A 68 -0.59 -14.82 11.13
C THR A 68 -1.59 -13.87 11.77
N ALA A 69 -1.19 -12.61 11.98
CA ALA A 69 -2.11 -11.50 12.21
C ALA A 69 -1.76 -10.36 11.25
N GLY A 70 -2.73 -9.51 10.92
CA GLY A 70 -2.51 -8.43 9.97
C GLY A 70 -3.64 -7.42 9.96
N VAL A 71 -3.40 -6.35 9.22
CA VAL A 71 -4.36 -5.27 9.00
C VAL A 71 -4.60 -5.09 7.51
N GLU A 72 -5.77 -4.59 7.16
CA GLU A 72 -6.12 -4.19 5.81
C GLU A 72 -6.67 -2.77 5.83
N VAL A 73 -6.19 -1.92 4.93
CA VAL A 73 -6.70 -0.57 4.73
C VAL A 73 -7.08 -0.38 3.26
N VAL A 74 -8.15 0.37 3.02
CA VAL A 74 -8.55 0.84 1.70
C VAL A 74 -8.53 2.35 1.71
N ARG A 75 -7.86 2.97 0.73
CA ARG A 75 -7.76 4.42 0.58
C ARG A 75 -8.08 4.80 -0.85
N ARG A 76 -8.82 5.89 -1.02
CA ARG A 76 -9.09 6.50 -2.32
C ARG A 76 -8.23 7.74 -2.49
N GLY A 77 -7.63 7.89 -3.67
CA GLY A 77 -7.00 9.14 -4.06
C GLY A 77 -8.08 10.21 -4.25
N ILE A 78 -7.79 11.45 -3.93
CA ILE A 78 -8.67 12.56 -4.27
C ILE A 78 -8.52 12.76 -5.78
N SER A 79 -9.56 12.45 -6.57
CA SER A 79 -9.59 12.83 -7.98
C SER A 79 -9.37 14.34 -8.06
N GLN A 80 -8.33 14.81 -8.76
CA GLN A 80 -8.28 16.23 -9.13
C GLN A 80 -9.56 16.52 -9.93
N PRO A 81 -10.29 17.61 -9.63
CA PRO A 81 -11.39 18.02 -10.49
C PRO A 81 -10.81 18.22 -11.90
N ALA A 82 -11.42 17.58 -12.90
CA ALA A 82 -11.08 17.81 -14.28
C ALA A 82 -11.17 19.32 -14.53
N VAL A 83 -10.07 19.94 -14.93
CA VAL A 83 -10.08 21.32 -15.42
C VAL A 83 -10.97 21.31 -16.66
N PRO A 84 -12.12 21.99 -16.68
CA PRO A 84 -12.87 22.15 -17.91
C PRO A 84 -12.05 23.03 -18.87
N ASP A 85 -12.03 22.65 -20.15
CA ASP A 85 -11.42 23.41 -21.26
C ASP A 85 -11.85 24.90 -21.25
#